data_AF-A0A837JED7-F1
#
_entry.id   AF-A0A837JED7-F1
#
_cell.length_a   1.000
_cell.length_b   1.000
_cell.length_c   1.000
_cell.angle_alpha   90.00
_cell.angle_beta   90.00
_cell.angle_gamma   90.00
#
_symmetry.space_group_name_H-M   'P 1'
#
loop_
_entity.id
_entity.type
_entity.pdbx_description
1 polymer ?
#
loop_
_entity_poly.entity_id
_entity_poly.type
_entity_poly.pdbx_seq_one_letter_code
_entity_poly.pdbx_strand_id
1 'polypeptide(L)'
;MSANEKKETCYFSHDANAKDDFKVMLLIEELGLEGYGIFWVLIETLREQQNYKYPLKLLSVLARKYNTTLAKLEVVVRNYHLFVIEDDCFFYSSSLNRRMQKMEEVREQRVLSARIGAQKRKQKQLEQLKQLQINLSNNDSSEQTLSECLTNAKQIKEKKNKEKEIKSSEDEDEAEKFEQLNKQLLSKQLSKDLKVEKLENLAQANIHTQVEI
;
A
#
# COMPACT_ATOMS: atom_id res chain seq x y z
N MET A 1 -16.10 9.96 -22.32
CA MET A 1 -15.14 9.58 -21.26
C MET A 1 -14.98 10.79 -20.34
N SER A 2 -15.43 10.67 -19.09
CA SER A 2 -15.54 11.80 -18.15
C SER A 2 -14.17 12.13 -17.54
N ALA A 3 -13.81 13.41 -17.54
CA ALA A 3 -12.48 13.94 -17.20
C ALA A 3 -12.14 13.93 -15.70
N ASN A 4 -12.56 12.90 -14.94
CA ASN A 4 -12.31 12.85 -13.49
C ASN A 4 -12.14 11.43 -12.95
N GLU A 5 -11.39 10.57 -13.64
CA GLU A 5 -10.83 9.37 -13.01
C GLU A 5 -9.75 9.81 -12.03
N LYS A 6 -10.15 9.94 -10.75
CA LYS A 6 -9.20 10.09 -9.64
C LYS A 6 -8.23 8.91 -9.72
N LYS A 7 -6.92 9.20 -9.72
CA LYS A 7 -5.88 8.17 -9.54
C LYS A 7 -6.14 7.42 -8.24
N GLU A 8 -6.80 6.27 -8.36
CA GLU A 8 -6.90 5.28 -7.30
C GLU A 8 -5.46 4.82 -7.00
N THR A 9 -5.08 4.83 -5.73
CA THR A 9 -3.76 4.34 -5.35
C THR A 9 -3.76 2.82 -5.50
N CYS A 10 -2.76 2.25 -6.18
CA CYS A 10 -2.54 0.79 -6.30
C CYS A 10 -2.14 0.12 -4.97
N TYR A 11 -2.52 0.70 -3.84
CA TYR A 11 -2.13 0.30 -2.50
C TYR A 11 -3.36 0.17 -1.60
N PHE A 12 -3.36 -0.84 -0.73
CA PHE A 12 -4.22 -0.91 0.46
C PHE A 12 -3.42 -1.46 1.63
N SER A 13 -3.86 -1.12 2.83
CA SER A 13 -3.36 -1.75 4.05
C SER A 13 -3.85 -3.18 4.17
N HIS A 14 -2.98 -4.04 4.67
CA HIS A 14 -3.33 -5.36 5.18
C HIS A 14 -2.58 -5.66 6.47
N ASP A 15 -3.03 -6.69 7.19
CA ASP A 15 -2.45 -7.07 8.47
C ASP A 15 -1.08 -7.73 8.24
N ALA A 16 -0.05 -7.30 8.99
CA ALA A 16 1.31 -7.80 8.83
C ALA A 16 1.46 -9.28 9.26
N ASN A 17 0.60 -9.74 10.16
CA ASN A 17 0.53 -11.10 10.67
C ASN A 17 -0.56 -11.94 9.98
N ALA A 18 -1.03 -11.55 8.78
CA ALA A 18 -2.11 -12.27 8.10
C ALA A 18 -1.81 -13.77 7.91
N LYS A 19 -0.54 -14.14 7.71
CA LYS A 19 -0.09 -15.54 7.63
C LYS A 19 -0.25 -16.35 8.93
N ASP A 20 -0.30 -15.66 10.07
CA ASP A 20 -0.37 -16.26 11.41
C ASP A 20 -1.82 -16.32 11.93
N ASP A 21 -2.81 -15.86 11.15
CA ASP A 21 -4.22 -16.08 11.45
C ASP A 21 -4.55 -17.57 11.30
N PHE A 22 -5.25 -18.14 12.29
CA PHE A 22 -5.55 -19.58 12.32
C PHE A 22 -6.28 -20.08 11.05
N LYS A 23 -7.10 -19.25 10.41
CA LYS A 23 -7.80 -19.61 9.16
C LYS A 23 -6.83 -19.71 7.99
N VAL A 24 -5.85 -18.81 7.96
CA VAL A 24 -4.80 -18.79 6.93
C VAL A 24 -3.80 -19.92 7.18
N MET A 25 -3.46 -20.19 8.44
CA MET A 25 -2.63 -21.34 8.81
C MET A 25 -3.27 -22.66 8.36
N LEU A 26 -4.57 -22.86 8.60
CA LEU A 26 -5.32 -24.04 8.15
C LEU A 26 -5.29 -24.17 6.62
N LEU A 27 -5.48 -23.06 5.91
CA LEU A 27 -5.39 -23.03 4.45
C LEU A 27 -3.98 -23.38 3.94
N ILE A 28 -2.93 -22.92 4.62
CA ILE A 28 -1.54 -23.25 4.28
C ILE A 28 -1.24 -24.73 4.59
N GLU A 29 -1.79 -25.27 5.67
CA GLU A 29 -1.62 -26.69 6.02
C GLU A 29 -2.23 -27.61 4.95
N GLU A 30 -3.42 -27.28 4.43
CA GLU A 30 -4.12 -28.12 3.45
C GLU A 30 -3.71 -27.90 2.00
N LEU A 31 -3.47 -26.64 1.59
CA LEU A 31 -3.21 -26.26 0.19
C LEU A 31 -1.79 -25.69 -0.03
N GLY A 32 -0.97 -25.66 1.01
CA GLY A 32 0.37 -25.06 0.94
C GLY A 32 0.35 -23.56 0.68
N LEU A 33 1.51 -23.02 0.27
CA LEU A 33 1.63 -21.62 -0.13
C LEU A 33 0.84 -21.29 -1.41
N GLU A 34 0.47 -22.29 -2.21
CA GLU A 34 -0.44 -22.07 -3.34
C GLU A 34 -1.81 -21.57 -2.86
N GLY A 35 -2.38 -22.21 -1.84
CA GLY A 35 -3.62 -21.74 -1.21
C GLY A 35 -3.50 -20.30 -0.72
N TYR A 36 -2.36 -19.94 -0.12
CA TYR A 36 -2.10 -18.59 0.37
C TYR A 36 -2.02 -17.56 -0.77
N GLY A 37 -1.38 -17.93 -1.88
CA GLY A 37 -1.39 -17.13 -3.10
C GLY A 37 -2.80 -16.92 -3.65
N ILE A 38 -3.61 -17.98 -3.72
CA ILE A 38 -5.00 -17.90 -4.17
C ILE A 38 -5.80 -16.96 -3.26
N PHE A 39 -5.64 -17.05 -1.94
CA PHE A 39 -6.28 -16.14 -1.00
C PHE A 39 -5.96 -14.67 -1.31
N TRP A 40 -4.68 -14.33 -1.54
CA TRP A 40 -4.30 -12.95 -1.86
C TRP A 40 -4.81 -12.49 -3.22
N VAL A 41 -4.76 -13.34 -4.24
CA VAL A 41 -5.34 -13.03 -5.55
C VAL A 41 -6.83 -12.71 -5.44
N LEU A 42 -7.57 -13.45 -4.60
CA LEU A 42 -8.99 -13.18 -4.34
C LEU A 42 -9.19 -11.84 -3.62
N ILE A 43 -8.37 -11.52 -2.61
CA ILE A 43 -8.44 -10.23 -1.90
C ILE A 43 -8.15 -9.05 -2.83
N GLU A 44 -7.12 -9.17 -3.66
CA GLU A 44 -6.76 -8.17 -4.67
C GLU A 44 -7.87 -8.00 -5.70
N THR A 45 -8.44 -9.12 -6.17
CA THR A 45 -9.58 -9.09 -7.11
C THR A 45 -10.79 -8.37 -6.50
N LEU A 46 -11.12 -8.68 -5.24
CA LEU A 46 -12.22 -8.03 -4.53
C LEU A 46 -11.98 -6.53 -4.36
N ARG A 47 -10.73 -6.12 -4.09
CA ARG A 47 -10.36 -4.71 -3.95
C ARG A 47 -10.65 -3.90 -5.21
N GLU A 48 -10.51 -4.50 -6.38
CA GLU A 48 -10.79 -3.86 -7.67
C GLU A 48 -12.29 -3.80 -8.02
N GLN A 49 -13.14 -4.58 -7.33
CA GLN A 49 -14.57 -4.61 -7.61
C GLN A 49 -15.35 -3.51 -6.91
N GLN A 50 -16.47 -3.13 -7.52
CA GLN A 50 -17.48 -2.32 -6.84
C GLN A 50 -18.03 -3.08 -5.62
N ASN A 51 -18.20 -2.37 -4.52
CA ASN A 51 -18.71 -2.90 -3.25
C ASN A 51 -17.90 -4.07 -2.67
N TYR A 52 -16.68 -4.30 -3.14
CA TYR A 52 -15.77 -5.33 -2.65
C TYR A 52 -16.36 -6.76 -2.69
N LYS A 53 -17.18 -7.03 -3.72
CA LYS A 53 -17.88 -8.30 -3.93
C LYS A 53 -17.51 -8.87 -5.30
N TYR A 54 -17.44 -10.21 -5.41
CA TYR A 54 -17.18 -10.88 -6.68
C TYR A 54 -18.16 -12.04 -6.90
N PRO A 55 -18.67 -12.24 -8.13
CA PRO A 55 -19.61 -13.32 -8.43
C PRO A 55 -18.94 -14.69 -8.45
N LEU A 56 -19.54 -15.66 -7.77
CA LEU A 56 -19.04 -17.04 -7.70
C LEU A 56 -18.94 -17.71 -9.08
N LYS A 57 -19.87 -17.41 -9.99
CA LYS A 57 -19.88 -17.95 -11.36
C LYS A 57 -18.62 -17.58 -12.16
N LEU A 58 -17.94 -16.50 -11.79
CA LEU A 58 -16.73 -16.04 -12.47
C LEU A 58 -15.43 -16.59 -11.86
N LEU A 59 -15.50 -17.43 -10.82
CA LEU A 59 -14.30 -18.12 -10.29
C LEU A 59 -13.59 -18.95 -11.38
N SER A 60 -14.35 -19.52 -12.32
CA SER A 60 -13.81 -20.26 -13.47
C SER A 60 -12.96 -19.39 -14.41
N VAL A 61 -13.23 -18.08 -14.46
CA VAL A 61 -12.45 -17.11 -15.22
C VAL A 61 -11.14 -16.79 -14.50
N LEU A 62 -11.20 -16.59 -13.18
CA LEU A 62 -10.01 -16.38 -12.35
C LEU A 62 -9.08 -17.58 -12.38
N ALA A 63 -9.62 -18.80 -12.28
CA ALA A 63 -8.86 -20.04 -12.34
C ALA A 63 -8.00 -20.11 -13.62
N ARG A 64 -8.60 -19.81 -14.77
CA ARG A 64 -7.88 -19.75 -16.06
C ARG A 64 -6.86 -18.61 -16.11
N LYS A 65 -7.20 -17.43 -15.60
CA LYS A 65 -6.32 -16.25 -15.62
C LYS A 65 -5.04 -16.48 -14.82
N TYR A 66 -5.14 -17.12 -13.66
CA TYR A 66 -4.02 -17.32 -12.74
C TYR A 66 -3.44 -18.74 -12.77
N ASN A 67 -3.78 -19.52 -13.80
CA ASN A 67 -3.27 -20.88 -14.02
C ASN A 67 -3.42 -21.79 -12.79
N THR A 68 -4.62 -21.83 -12.22
CA THR A 68 -5.00 -22.72 -11.12
C THR A 68 -6.34 -23.40 -11.45
N THR A 69 -6.88 -24.20 -10.54
CA THR A 69 -8.13 -24.95 -10.77
C THR A 69 -9.33 -24.30 -10.10
N LEU A 70 -10.51 -24.43 -10.71
CA LEU A 70 -11.76 -23.96 -10.12
C LEU A 70 -11.98 -24.56 -8.72
N ALA A 71 -11.70 -25.86 -8.58
CA ALA A 71 -11.83 -26.57 -7.31
C ALA A 71 -10.99 -25.91 -6.19
N LYS A 72 -9.74 -25.51 -6.48
CA LYS A 72 -8.89 -24.83 -5.48
C LYS A 72 -9.47 -23.47 -5.08
N LEU A 73 -9.96 -22.67 -6.03
CA LEU A 73 -10.63 -21.40 -5.70
C LEU A 73 -11.89 -21.63 -4.85
N GLU A 74 -12.72 -22.60 -5.22
CA GLU A 74 -13.95 -22.90 -4.49
C GLU A 74 -13.67 -23.35 -3.05
N VAL A 75 -12.68 -24.21 -2.86
CA VAL A 75 -12.22 -24.63 -1.52
C VAL A 75 -11.75 -23.43 -0.72
N VAL A 76 -10.92 -22.55 -1.29
CA VAL A 76 -10.43 -21.34 -0.60
C VAL A 76 -11.58 -20.41 -0.21
N VAL A 77 -12.56 -20.22 -1.10
CA VAL A 77 -13.72 -19.35 -0.84
C VAL A 77 -14.66 -19.94 0.22
N ARG A 78 -14.87 -21.25 0.23
CA ARG A 78 -15.93 -21.90 1.03
C ARG A 78 -15.46 -22.48 2.37
N ASN A 79 -14.23 -23.00 2.46
CA ASN A 79 -13.89 -23.93 3.55
C ASN A 79 -13.18 -23.28 4.74
N TYR A 80 -12.44 -22.19 4.52
CA TYR A 80 -11.57 -21.60 5.57
C TYR A 80 -12.19 -20.41 6.31
N HIS A 81 -13.47 -20.10 6.07
CA HIS A 81 -14.16 -18.97 6.72
C HIS A 81 -13.44 -17.61 6.53
N LEU A 82 -12.69 -17.48 5.43
CA LEU A 82 -11.99 -16.27 5.01
C LEU A 82 -12.91 -15.31 4.24
N PHE A 83 -13.97 -15.86 3.65
CA PHE A 83 -14.97 -15.16 2.85
C PHE A 83 -16.38 -15.48 3.35
N VAL A 84 -17.30 -14.57 3.06
CA VAL A 84 -18.74 -14.72 3.29
C VAL A 84 -19.42 -14.79 1.93
N ILE A 85 -20.35 -15.74 1.79
CA ILE A 85 -21.16 -15.92 0.57
C ILE A 85 -22.52 -15.27 0.80
N GLU A 86 -22.93 -14.45 -0.17
CA GLU A 86 -24.19 -13.72 -0.19
C GLU A 86 -25.06 -14.28 -1.33
N ASP A 87 -26.28 -14.69 -0.97
CA ASP A 87 -27.32 -15.20 -1.87
C ASP A 87 -26.86 -16.33 -2.81
N ASP A 88 -25.84 -17.10 -2.41
CA ASP A 88 -25.15 -18.10 -3.25
C ASP A 88 -24.66 -17.59 -4.62
N CYS A 89 -24.58 -16.27 -4.78
CA CYS A 89 -24.25 -15.61 -6.03
C CYS A 89 -22.93 -14.87 -5.94
N PHE A 90 -22.65 -14.22 -4.81
CA PHE A 90 -21.49 -13.37 -4.60
C PHE A 90 -20.72 -13.80 -3.36
N PHE A 91 -19.44 -13.46 -3.30
CA PHE A 91 -18.65 -13.56 -2.08
C PHE A 91 -17.87 -12.27 -1.82
N TYR A 92 -17.54 -12.04 -0.56
CA TYR A 92 -16.70 -10.93 -0.10
C TYR A 92 -15.89 -11.31 1.13
N SER A 93 -14.91 -10.48 1.50
CA SER A 93 -14.16 -10.64 2.75
C SER A 93 -14.53 -9.56 3.74
N SER A 94 -15.11 -9.93 4.89
CA SER A 94 -15.44 -8.99 5.97
C SER A 94 -14.21 -8.25 6.49
N SER A 95 -13.04 -8.89 6.47
CA SER A 95 -11.78 -8.26 6.89
C SER A 95 -11.34 -7.16 5.90
N LEU A 96 -11.44 -7.44 4.60
CA LEU A 96 -11.17 -6.44 3.57
C LEU A 96 -12.14 -5.26 3.69
N ASN A 97 -13.44 -5.52 3.78
CA ASN A 97 -14.47 -4.47 3.85
C ASN A 97 -14.24 -3.52 5.04
N ARG A 98 -13.89 -4.05 6.21
CA ARG A 98 -13.56 -3.23 7.39
C ARG A 98 -12.37 -2.29 7.12
N ARG A 99 -11.32 -2.79 6.45
CA ARG A 99 -10.14 -1.97 6.08
C ARG A 99 -10.49 -0.93 5.03
N MET A 100 -11.30 -1.30 4.05
CA MET A 100 -11.72 -0.41 2.97
C MET A 100 -12.62 0.71 3.47
N GLN A 101 -13.59 0.40 4.33
CA GLN A 101 -14.45 1.39 4.95
C GLN A 101 -13.63 2.46 5.71
N LYS A 102 -12.68 2.03 6.55
CA LYS A 102 -11.80 2.97 7.28
C LYS A 102 -10.98 3.85 6.31
N MET A 103 -10.49 3.27 5.22
CA MET A 103 -9.74 4.01 4.20
C MET A 103 -10.63 5.05 3.50
N GLU A 104 -11.85 4.66 3.13
CA GLU A 104 -12.84 5.54 2.51
C GLU A 104 -13.24 6.69 3.43
N GLU A 105 -13.55 6.42 4.70
CA GLU A 105 -13.86 7.44 5.71
C GLU A 105 -12.73 8.47 5.84
N VAL A 106 -11.48 8.02 5.94
CA VAL A 106 -10.31 8.92 5.99
C VAL A 106 -10.17 9.73 4.71
N ARG A 107 -10.42 9.12 3.54
CA ARG A 107 -10.38 9.80 2.24
C ARG A 107 -11.45 10.89 2.17
N GLU A 108 -12.67 10.61 2.61
CA GLU A 108 -13.78 11.55 2.65
C GLU A 108 -13.49 12.73 3.58
N GLN A 109 -13.00 12.46 4.80
CA GLN A 109 -12.61 13.49 5.75
C GLN A 109 -11.52 14.41 5.19
N ARG A 110 -10.53 13.86 4.47
CA ARG A 110 -9.49 14.65 3.79
C ARG A 110 -10.09 15.54 2.70
N VAL A 111 -11.02 15.03 1.89
CA VAL A 111 -11.69 15.82 0.86
C VAL A 111 -12.52 16.95 1.48
N LEU A 112 -13.29 16.67 2.54
CA LEU A 112 -14.07 17.67 3.26
C LEU A 112 -13.17 18.76 3.85
N SER A 113 -12.11 18.36 4.55
CA SER A 113 -11.13 19.28 5.14
C SER A 113 -10.45 20.14 4.07
N ALA A 114 -10.10 19.56 2.92
CA ALA A 114 -9.53 20.30 1.80
C ALA A 114 -10.50 21.34 1.23
N ARG A 115 -11.78 20.99 1.08
CA ARG A 115 -12.84 21.93 0.63
C ARG A 115 -13.01 23.08 1.62
N ILE A 116 -13.11 22.79 2.91
CA ILE A 116 -13.23 23.80 3.97
C ILE A 116 -12.01 24.73 3.97
N GLY A 117 -10.80 24.17 3.89
CA GLY A 117 -9.56 24.96 3.83
C GLY A 117 -9.47 25.83 2.58
N ALA A 118 -9.93 25.35 1.42
CA ALA A 118 -10.00 26.15 0.20
C ALA A 118 -11.01 27.31 0.32
N GLN A 119 -12.18 27.07 0.90
CA GLN A 119 -13.19 28.10 1.14
C GLN A 119 -12.68 29.18 2.10
N LYS A 120 -12.07 28.79 3.22
CA LYS A 120 -11.46 29.74 4.18
C LYS A 120 -10.39 30.62 3.52
N ARG A 121 -9.55 30.04 2.66
CA ARG A 121 -8.55 30.82 1.90
C ARG A 121 -9.20 31.82 0.95
N LYS A 122 -10.27 31.43 0.25
CA LYS A 122 -11.01 32.32 -0.66
C LYS A 122 -11.69 33.46 0.10
N GLN A 123 -12.29 33.18 1.26
CA GLN A 123 -12.90 34.19 2.12
C GLN A 123 -11.87 35.21 2.62
N LYS A 124 -10.73 34.74 3.13
CA LYS A 124 -9.64 35.62 3.59
C LYS A 124 -9.11 36.52 2.46
N GLN A 125 -8.96 35.99 1.24
CA GLN A 125 -8.56 36.79 0.08
C GLN A 125 -9.60 37.88 -0.25
N LEU A 126 -10.89 37.55 -0.18
CA LEU A 126 -11.96 38.50 -0.42
C LEU A 126 -12.00 39.60 0.66
N GLU A 127 -11.79 39.24 1.93
CA GLU A 127 -11.70 40.21 3.04
C GLU A 127 -10.50 41.15 2.87
N GLN A 128 -9.33 40.61 2.51
CA GLN A 128 -8.14 41.42 2.22
C GLN A 128 -8.37 42.39 1.06
N LEU A 129 -9.02 41.94 -0.03
CA LEU A 129 -9.37 42.80 -1.15
C LEU A 129 -10.34 43.92 -0.74
N LYS A 130 -11.37 43.60 0.07
CA LYS A 130 -12.29 44.61 0.60
C LYS A 130 -11.55 45.65 1.46
N GLN A 131 -10.61 45.21 2.30
CA GLN A 131 -9.86 46.12 3.16
C GLN A 131 -8.93 47.05 2.35
N LEU A 132 -8.27 46.53 1.32
CA LEU A 132 -7.47 47.35 0.39
C LEU A 132 -8.34 48.39 -0.35
N GLN A 133 -9.55 48.00 -0.77
CA GLN A 133 -10.48 48.91 -1.44
C GLN A 133 -10.95 50.04 -0.52
N ILE A 134 -11.25 49.74 0.76
CA ILE A 134 -11.62 50.76 1.76
C ILE A 134 -10.45 51.73 2.00
N ASN A 135 -9.23 51.22 2.14
CA ASN A 135 -8.05 52.05 2.37
C ASN A 135 -7.74 52.98 1.18
N LEU A 136 -7.92 52.52 -0.07
CA LEU A 136 -7.77 53.36 -1.26
C LEU A 136 -8.81 54.48 -1.33
N SER A 137 -10.04 54.21 -0.87
CA SER A 137 -11.11 55.22 -0.88
C SER A 137 -10.95 56.31 0.19
N ASN A 138 -10.14 56.05 1.22
CA ASN A 138 -9.89 56.99 2.33
C ASN A 138 -8.59 57.79 2.16
N ASN A 139 -7.74 57.46 1.19
CA ASN A 139 -6.51 58.19 0.88
C ASN A 139 -6.62 58.86 -0.50
N ASP A 140 -7.31 59.99 -0.52
CA ASP A 140 -7.09 61.03 -1.53
C ASP A 140 -5.95 61.95 -1.05
N SER A 141 -4.73 61.40 -0.96
CA SER A 141 -3.45 62.13 -1.06
C SER A 141 -2.25 61.23 -0.72
N SER A 142 -1.21 61.35 -1.55
CA SER A 142 0.18 60.90 -1.40
C SER A 142 0.53 59.40 -1.57
N GLU A 143 1.34 59.20 -2.61
CA GLU A 143 2.19 58.07 -2.97
C GLU A 143 2.70 57.20 -1.80
N GLN A 144 2.40 55.90 -1.81
CA GLN A 144 3.15 54.89 -1.06
C GLN A 144 3.44 53.65 -1.92
N THR A 145 4.69 53.22 -1.89
CA THR A 145 5.42 52.44 -2.89
C THR A 145 5.12 50.93 -2.87
N LEU A 146 4.79 50.38 -4.04
CA LEU A 146 4.49 48.97 -4.33
C LEU A 146 5.72 48.04 -4.33
N SER A 147 6.70 48.25 -3.43
CA SER A 147 8.02 47.58 -3.50
C SER A 147 8.17 46.36 -2.55
N GLU A 148 7.46 46.32 -1.43
CA GLU A 148 7.75 45.33 -0.35
C GLU A 148 7.06 43.96 -0.48
N CYS A 149 6.04 43.80 -1.34
CA CYS A 149 5.32 42.53 -1.46
C CYS A 149 5.99 41.47 -2.35
N LEU A 150 6.90 41.86 -3.25
CA LEU A 150 7.53 40.94 -4.21
C LEU A 150 8.72 40.15 -3.63
N THR A 151 9.33 40.64 -2.55
CA THR A 151 10.53 40.04 -1.93
C THR A 151 10.21 38.78 -1.11
N ASN A 152 9.07 38.75 -0.42
CA ASN A 152 8.65 37.62 0.42
C ASN A 152 8.25 36.36 -0.38
N ALA A 153 7.71 36.52 -1.60
CA ALA A 153 7.27 35.39 -2.43
C ALA A 153 8.44 34.59 -3.03
N LYS A 154 9.60 35.24 -3.26
CA LYS A 154 10.81 34.58 -3.78
C LYS A 154 11.49 33.71 -2.73
N GLN A 155 11.58 34.19 -1.48
CA GLN A 155 12.23 33.46 -0.38
C GLN A 155 11.47 32.18 0.04
N ILE A 156 10.14 32.14 -0.12
CA ILE A 156 9.31 30.97 0.22
C ILE A 156 9.44 29.84 -0.82
N LYS A 157 9.71 30.16 -2.09
CA LYS A 157 9.91 29.16 -3.15
C LYS A 157 11.25 28.43 -3.03
N GLU A 158 12.32 29.14 -2.65
CA GLU A 158 13.66 28.55 -2.52
C GLU A 158 13.77 27.56 -1.34
N LYS A 159 13.13 27.84 -0.19
CA LYS A 159 13.14 26.92 0.96
C LYS A 159 12.45 25.59 0.67
N LYS A 160 11.36 25.58 -0.11
CA LYS A 160 10.61 24.36 -0.45
C LYS A 160 11.32 23.45 -1.46
N ASN A 161 12.17 23.99 -2.33
CA ASN A 161 12.94 23.18 -3.26
C ASN A 161 14.08 22.45 -2.55
N LYS A 162 14.82 23.13 -1.66
CA LYS A 162 15.89 22.49 -0.87
C LYS A 162 15.38 21.36 0.03
N GLU A 163 14.22 21.53 0.66
CA GLU A 163 13.63 20.47 1.51
C GLU A 163 13.17 19.23 0.73
N LYS A 164 12.82 19.39 -0.55
CA LYS A 164 12.45 18.26 -1.42
C LYS A 164 13.67 17.49 -1.92
N GLU A 165 14.74 18.19 -2.29
CA GLU A 165 16.00 17.55 -2.72
C GLU A 165 16.64 16.74 -1.60
N ILE A 166 16.67 17.28 -0.37
CA ILE A 166 17.26 16.58 0.80
C ILE A 166 16.49 15.30 1.13
N LYS A 167 15.15 15.32 1.05
CA LYS A 167 14.33 14.11 1.28
C LYS A 167 14.52 13.05 0.21
N SER A 168 14.63 13.43 -1.06
CA SER A 168 14.85 12.45 -2.14
C SER A 168 16.20 11.76 -2.05
N SER A 169 17.26 12.46 -1.63
CA SER A 169 18.59 11.85 -1.46
C SER A 169 18.64 10.90 -0.26
N GLU A 170 17.99 11.25 0.86
CA GLU A 170 17.96 10.39 2.05
C GLU A 170 17.20 9.07 1.82
N ASP A 171 16.12 9.09 1.04
CA ASP A 171 15.33 7.90 0.72
C ASP A 171 16.07 6.93 -0.22
N GLU A 172 16.88 7.45 -1.16
CA GLU A 172 17.73 6.63 -2.05
C GLU A 172 18.91 5.99 -1.28
N ASP A 173 19.55 6.76 -0.39
CA ASP A 173 20.68 6.29 0.43
C ASP A 173 20.27 5.18 1.42
N GLU A 174 19.05 5.23 1.99
CA GLU A 174 18.54 4.18 2.87
C GLU A 174 18.15 2.91 2.11
N ALA A 175 17.61 3.04 0.89
CA ALA A 175 17.28 1.89 0.05
C ALA A 175 18.55 1.11 -0.35
N GLU A 176 19.64 1.80 -0.71
CA GLU A 176 20.92 1.17 -1.04
C GLU A 176 21.53 0.45 0.18
N LYS A 177 21.52 1.07 1.36
CA LYS A 177 21.99 0.44 2.62
C LYS A 177 21.21 -0.84 2.93
N PHE A 178 19.89 -0.80 2.76
CA PHE A 178 19.03 -1.96 3.02
C PHE A 178 19.31 -3.11 2.05
N GLU A 179 19.50 -2.81 0.76
CA GLU A 179 19.87 -3.82 -0.24
C GLU A 179 21.24 -4.45 0.06
N GLN A 180 22.21 -3.62 0.48
CA GLN A 180 23.55 -4.08 0.82
C GLN A 180 23.55 -4.99 2.07
N LEU A 181 22.76 -4.64 3.08
CA LEU A 181 22.56 -5.47 4.27
C LEU A 181 21.92 -6.81 3.93
N ASN A 182 20.90 -6.83 3.08
CA ASN A 182 20.25 -8.08 2.63
C ASN A 182 21.22 -9.00 1.88
N LYS A 183 22.05 -8.46 0.98
CA LYS A 183 23.10 -9.23 0.29
C LYS A 183 24.11 -9.82 1.28
N GLN A 184 24.48 -9.06 2.31
CA GLN A 184 25.40 -9.54 3.35
C GLN A 184 24.79 -10.66 4.21
N LEU A 185 23.52 -10.52 4.60
CA LEU A 185 22.82 -11.57 5.37
C LEU A 185 22.65 -12.85 4.56
N LEU A 186 22.28 -12.73 3.29
CA LEU A 186 22.10 -13.88 2.39
C LEU A 186 23.42 -14.64 2.17
N SER A 187 24.51 -13.93 1.91
CA SER A 187 25.83 -14.57 1.76
C SER A 187 26.30 -15.25 3.04
N LYS A 188 26.03 -14.65 4.21
CA LYS A 188 26.30 -15.27 5.51
C LYS A 188 25.51 -16.57 5.69
N GLN A 189 24.24 -16.59 5.30
CA GLN A 189 23.41 -17.78 5.40
C GLN A 189 23.90 -18.89 4.46
N LEU A 190 24.14 -18.59 3.18
CA LEU A 190 24.72 -19.52 2.22
C LEU A 190 26.04 -20.12 2.73
N SER A 191 26.90 -19.31 3.35
CA SER A 191 28.16 -19.79 3.91
C SER A 191 27.99 -20.74 5.10
N LYS A 192 26.90 -20.60 5.87
CA LYS A 192 26.57 -21.51 6.96
C LYS A 192 26.05 -22.82 6.42
N ASP A 193 25.12 -22.76 5.47
CA ASP A 193 24.50 -23.93 4.86
C ASP A 193 25.57 -24.80 4.17
N LEU A 194 26.51 -24.16 3.45
CA LEU A 194 27.64 -24.85 2.82
C LEU A 194 28.60 -25.51 3.85
N LYS A 195 28.72 -24.95 5.05
CA LYS A 195 29.51 -25.55 6.14
C LYS A 195 28.79 -26.74 6.76
N VAL A 196 27.47 -26.64 6.92
CA VAL A 196 26.63 -27.73 7.42
C VAL A 196 26.69 -28.91 6.45
N GLU A 197 26.49 -28.68 5.17
CA GLU A 197 26.57 -29.72 4.12
C GLU A 197 27.94 -30.42 4.11
N LYS A 198 29.04 -29.66 4.24
CA LYS A 198 30.40 -30.25 4.34
C LYS A 198 30.56 -31.14 5.57
N LEU A 199 30.01 -30.74 6.72
CA LEU A 199 30.06 -31.52 7.95
C LEU A 199 29.21 -32.80 7.84
N GLU A 200 28.04 -32.71 7.21
CA GLU A 200 27.18 -33.87 6.95
C GLU A 200 27.86 -34.89 6.03
N ASN A 201 28.48 -34.43 4.94
CA ASN A 201 29.23 -35.29 4.03
C ASN A 201 30.43 -35.96 4.71
N LEU A 202 31.16 -35.23 5.57
CA LEU A 202 32.26 -35.79 6.38
C LEU A 202 31.75 -36.82 7.40
N ALA A 203 30.60 -36.56 8.03
CA ALA A 203 29.99 -37.50 8.97
C ALA A 203 29.55 -38.80 8.27
N GLN A 204 28.93 -38.70 7.10
CA GLN A 204 28.53 -39.86 6.29
C GLN A 204 29.74 -40.68 5.82
N ALA A 205 30.80 -40.03 5.37
CA ALA A 205 32.04 -40.70 4.98
C ALA A 205 32.70 -41.45 6.15
N ASN A 206 32.72 -40.84 7.35
CA ASN A 206 33.31 -41.47 8.53
C ASN A 206 32.50 -42.67 9.05
N ILE A 207 31.17 -42.64 8.90
CA ILE A 207 30.30 -43.80 9.20
C ILE A 207 30.58 -44.96 8.24
N HIS A 208 30.76 -44.68 6.94
CA HIS A 208 31.05 -45.72 5.95
C HIS A 208 32.40 -46.40 6.19
N THR A 209 33.42 -45.66 6.64
CA THR A 209 34.76 -46.20 6.93
C THR A 209 34.81 -47.05 8.21
N GLN A 210 33.94 -46.81 9.19
CA GLN A 210 33.91 -47.57 10.45
C GLN A 210 33.15 -48.92 10.36
N VAL A 211 32.41 -49.15 9.27
CA VAL A 211 31.66 -50.40 9.03
C VAL A 211 32.49 -51.43 8.24
N GLU A 212 33.62 -51.02 7.65
CA GLU A 212 34.52 -51.87 6.85
C GLU A 212 35.70 -52.49 7.64
N ILE A 213 35.69 -52.43 8.98
CA ILE A 213 36.64 -53.13 9.87
C ILE A 213 35.90 -54.22 10.65
#